data_AF-A0AA90YT57-F1
#
_entry.id   AF-A0AA90YT57-F1
#
_cell.length_a   1.000
_cell.length_b   1.000
_cell.length_c   1.000
_cell.angle_alpha   90.00
_cell.angle_beta   90.00
_cell.angle_gamma   90.00
#
_symmetry.space_group_name_H-M   'P 1'
#
loop_
_entity.id
_entity.type
_entity.pdbx_description
1 polymer ?
#
loop_
_entity_poly.entity_id
_entity_poly.type
_entity_poly.pdbx_seq_one_letter_code
_entity_poly.pdbx_strand_id
1 'polypeptide(L)'
;MTRKNMICDLYVLVKAMDPSGDWDWLNKLSNRLVHLADRKSLPKAVPILAGDALTKSLQWLQDVESDPSLSDLKRAIHFRAGLMIAFLISRPVRRRTLLVLTTDQHLRKNAEGFEVHLSPEDTKDKKARWFPLPKVLVQPMEAYLDIHRPILLGPKTSNALWISQYGDPITPDGLSRELPKVAQRMLGVELRTHKFRHIAATSVAETDPEHVNIIRDILGHATLDMSQKHYNRATGTFSL
;
A
#
# COMPACT_ATOMS: atom_id res chain seq x y z
N MET A 1 4.40 -20.90 13.32
CA MET A 1 5.64 -20.42 12.70
C MET A 1 6.34 -21.65 12.12
N THR A 2 6.52 -21.74 10.81
CA THR A 2 7.04 -22.96 10.17
C THR A 2 8.57 -22.95 10.25
N ARG A 3 9.21 -24.10 10.54
CA ARG A 3 10.68 -24.27 10.67
C ARG A 3 11.51 -23.61 9.55
N LYS A 4 10.92 -23.46 8.36
CA LYS A 4 11.50 -22.80 7.18
C LYS A 4 11.78 -21.31 7.35
N ASN A 5 10.83 -20.54 7.92
CA ASN A 5 10.98 -19.08 8.03
C ASN A 5 12.04 -18.70 9.07
N MET A 6 12.12 -19.46 10.17
CA MET A 6 13.15 -19.30 11.20
C MET A 6 14.57 -19.40 10.65
N ILE A 7 14.83 -20.26 9.65
CA ILE A 7 16.19 -20.47 9.12
C ILE A 7 16.63 -19.31 8.22
N CYS A 8 15.71 -18.72 7.45
CA CYS A 8 16.01 -17.51 6.66
C CYS A 8 16.22 -16.28 7.55
N ASP A 9 15.35 -16.09 8.56
CA ASP A 9 15.48 -14.99 9.52
C ASP A 9 16.77 -15.10 10.34
N LEU A 10 17.15 -16.32 10.74
CA LEU A 10 18.40 -16.60 11.43
C LEU A 10 19.63 -16.27 10.57
N TYR A 11 19.62 -16.58 9.28
CA TYR A 11 20.72 -16.25 8.38
C TYR A 11 20.93 -14.73 8.26
N VAL A 12 19.84 -13.97 8.09
CA VAL A 12 19.90 -12.51 7.99
C VAL A 12 20.42 -11.88 9.29
N LEU A 13 19.94 -12.36 10.44
CA LEU A 13 20.40 -11.90 11.75
C LEU A 13 21.87 -12.23 12.01
N VAL A 14 22.30 -13.46 11.73
CA VAL A 14 23.67 -13.91 12.00
C VAL A 14 24.68 -13.19 11.11
N LYS A 15 24.36 -12.95 9.83
CA LYS A 15 25.22 -12.18 8.91
C LYS A 15 25.32 -10.70 9.28
N ALA A 16 24.27 -10.14 9.89
CA ALA A 16 24.28 -8.77 10.39
C ALA A 16 25.08 -8.63 11.70
N MET A 17 25.13 -9.69 12.53
CA MET A 17 25.84 -9.69 13.82
C MET A 17 27.31 -10.04 13.71
N ASP A 18 27.71 -10.90 12.77
CA ASP A 18 29.11 -11.20 12.46
C ASP A 18 29.32 -11.26 10.95
N PRO A 19 29.62 -10.10 10.32
CA PRO A 19 29.82 -10.01 8.87
C PRO A 19 31.07 -10.74 8.37
N SER A 20 32.00 -11.09 9.26
CA SER A 20 33.29 -11.71 8.94
C SER A 20 33.29 -13.25 9.00
N GLY A 21 32.24 -13.84 9.58
CA GLY A 21 32.09 -15.29 9.70
C GLY A 21 31.76 -16.00 8.37
N ASP A 22 32.18 -17.26 8.24
CA ASP A 22 31.84 -18.10 7.09
C ASP A 22 30.43 -18.69 7.24
N TRP A 23 29.45 -17.96 6.69
CA TRP A 23 28.03 -18.31 6.69
C TRP A 23 27.56 -18.96 5.38
N ASP A 24 28.49 -19.35 4.51
CA ASP A 24 28.13 -19.86 3.17
C ASP A 24 27.31 -21.15 3.24
N TRP A 25 27.54 -21.98 4.27
CA TRP A 25 26.74 -23.18 4.54
C TRP A 25 25.29 -22.86 4.91
N LEU A 26 25.07 -21.78 5.68
CA LEU A 26 23.75 -21.33 6.11
C LEU A 26 23.01 -20.62 4.96
N ASN A 27 23.76 -19.88 4.13
CA ASN A 27 23.30 -19.31 2.87
C ASN A 27 22.82 -20.39 1.89
N LYS A 28 23.63 -21.45 1.69
CA LYS A 28 23.27 -22.60 0.85
C LYS A 28 22.02 -23.33 1.35
N LEU A 29 21.87 -23.49 2.67
CA LEU A 29 20.69 -24.10 3.27
C LEU A 29 19.43 -23.22 3.10
N SER A 30 19.55 -21.90 3.30
CA SER A 30 18.50 -20.92 3.04
C SER A 30 18.05 -20.96 1.57
N ASN A 31 19.01 -20.89 0.63
CA ASN A 31 18.76 -20.91 -0.81
C ASN A 31 18.11 -22.22 -1.26
N ARG A 32 18.51 -23.37 -0.71
CA ARG A 32 17.87 -24.66 -0.99
C ARG A 32 16.41 -24.68 -0.55
N LEU A 33 16.08 -24.07 0.60
CA LEU A 33 14.71 -23.95 1.09
C LEU A 33 13.88 -22.92 0.30
N VAL A 34 14.52 -21.87 -0.23
CA VAL A 34 13.93 -20.90 -1.17
C VAL A 34 13.62 -21.56 -2.51
N HIS A 35 14.52 -22.39 -3.05
CA HIS A 35 14.29 -23.13 -4.29
C HIS A 35 13.23 -24.23 -4.17
N LEU A 36 13.05 -24.79 -2.96
CA LEU A 36 11.92 -25.66 -2.65
C LEU A 36 10.60 -24.88 -2.43
N ALA A 37 10.63 -23.54 -2.40
CA ALA A 37 9.44 -22.71 -2.47
C ALA A 37 8.96 -22.67 -3.92
N ASP A 38 7.93 -23.46 -4.21
CA ASP A 38 7.41 -23.72 -5.55
C ASP A 38 7.01 -22.41 -6.27
N ARG A 39 7.77 -22.00 -7.30
CA ARG A 39 7.42 -20.87 -8.19
C ARG A 39 6.03 -21.03 -8.84
N LYS A 40 5.47 -22.26 -8.85
CA LYS A 40 4.11 -22.56 -9.32
C LYS A 40 2.98 -21.97 -8.48
N SER A 41 3.23 -21.48 -7.26
CA SER A 41 2.17 -20.89 -6.42
C SER A 41 2.00 -19.38 -6.58
N LEU A 42 2.76 -18.72 -7.46
CA LEU A 42 2.64 -17.29 -7.69
C LEU A 42 1.42 -16.99 -8.58
N PRO A 43 0.54 -16.07 -8.17
CA PRO A 43 -0.62 -15.69 -8.96
C PRO A 43 -0.21 -15.01 -10.28
N LYS A 44 -1.05 -15.15 -11.31
CA LYS A 44 -0.83 -14.57 -12.65
C LYS A 44 -0.41 -13.10 -12.54
N ALA A 45 0.72 -12.76 -13.17
CA ALA A 45 1.30 -11.41 -13.11
C ALA A 45 0.25 -10.36 -13.49
N VAL A 46 0.04 -9.39 -12.61
CA VAL A 46 -0.66 -8.16 -12.97
C VAL A 46 0.37 -7.31 -13.72
N PRO A 47 0.06 -6.73 -14.89
CA PRO A 47 1.06 -6.08 -15.75
C PRO A 47 1.43 -4.67 -15.26
N ILE A 48 1.53 -4.47 -13.94
CA ILE A 48 1.97 -3.22 -13.34
C ILE A 48 2.67 -3.48 -12.00
N LEU A 49 3.80 -2.81 -11.78
CA LEU A 49 4.53 -2.85 -10.52
C LEU A 49 3.97 -1.83 -9.52
N ALA A 50 4.16 -2.08 -8.23
CA ALA A 50 3.70 -1.22 -7.15
C ALA A 50 4.31 0.18 -7.25
N GLY A 51 5.59 0.29 -7.64
CA GLY A 51 6.26 1.57 -7.88
C GLY A 51 5.58 2.39 -8.97
N ASP A 52 5.40 1.80 -10.15
CA ASP A 52 4.74 2.46 -11.29
C ASP A 52 3.29 2.83 -10.97
N ALA A 53 2.58 1.94 -10.29
CA ALA A 53 1.21 2.18 -9.87
C ALA A 53 1.13 3.35 -8.88
N LEU A 54 2.07 3.45 -7.93
CA LEU A 54 2.14 4.57 -6.99
C LEU A 54 2.45 5.89 -7.73
N THR A 55 3.45 5.89 -8.62
CA THR A 55 3.80 7.08 -9.43
C THR A 55 2.60 7.56 -10.25
N LYS A 56 1.92 6.66 -10.97
CA LYS A 56 0.71 7.01 -11.72
C LYS A 56 -0.42 7.52 -10.81
N SER A 57 -0.54 6.97 -9.61
CA SER A 57 -1.55 7.44 -8.64
C SER A 57 -1.23 8.85 -8.13
N LEU A 58 0.04 9.17 -7.89
CA LEU A 58 0.48 10.51 -7.49
C LEU A 58 0.27 11.53 -8.61
N GLN A 59 0.61 11.16 -9.86
CA GLN A 59 0.36 12.00 -11.03
C GLN A 59 -1.14 12.28 -11.19
N TRP A 60 -1.98 11.25 -11.09
CA TRP A 60 -3.44 11.40 -11.15
C TRP A 60 -3.98 12.41 -10.13
N LEU A 61 -3.44 12.41 -8.91
CA LEU A 61 -3.86 13.36 -7.88
C LEU A 61 -3.52 14.80 -8.29
N GLN A 62 -2.35 15.03 -8.87
CA GLN A 62 -1.95 16.35 -9.40
C GLN A 62 -2.80 16.77 -10.59
N ASP A 63 -3.08 15.85 -11.52
CA ASP A 63 -3.91 16.10 -12.69
C ASP A 63 -5.34 16.47 -12.28
N VAL A 64 -5.92 15.72 -11.33
CA VAL A 64 -7.26 16.02 -10.80
C VAL A 64 -7.26 17.37 -10.07
N GLU A 65 -6.22 17.69 -9.30
CA GLU A 65 -6.16 18.97 -8.58
C GLU A 65 -6.07 20.15 -9.54
N SER A 66 -5.35 20.01 -10.64
CA SER A 66 -5.10 21.07 -11.61
C SER A 66 -6.16 21.20 -12.72
N ASP A 67 -7.06 20.23 -12.89
CA ASP A 67 -8.07 20.23 -13.96
C ASP A 67 -9.14 21.32 -13.74
N PRO A 68 -9.17 22.40 -14.54
CA PRO A 68 -10.12 23.49 -14.37
C PRO A 68 -11.54 23.12 -14.81
N SER A 69 -11.72 22.01 -15.53
CA SER A 69 -13.03 21.56 -16.02
C SER A 69 -13.87 20.83 -14.97
N LEU A 70 -13.24 20.39 -13.88
CA LEU A 70 -13.92 19.67 -12.80
C LEU A 70 -14.60 20.63 -11.83
N SER A 71 -15.87 20.37 -11.54
CA SER A 71 -16.50 20.96 -10.36
C SER A 71 -15.85 20.42 -9.08
N ASP A 72 -15.92 21.17 -7.99
CA ASP A 72 -15.35 20.79 -6.69
C ASP A 72 -15.78 19.40 -6.23
N LEU A 73 -17.06 19.06 -6.41
CA LEU A 73 -17.57 17.74 -6.07
C LEU A 73 -16.94 16.64 -6.93
N LYS A 74 -16.82 16.84 -8.25
CA LYS A 74 -16.18 15.85 -9.14
C LYS A 74 -14.70 15.71 -8.83
N ARG A 75 -14.01 16.83 -8.57
CA ARG A 75 -12.61 16.87 -8.13
C ARG A 75 -12.43 16.03 -6.88
N ALA A 76 -13.23 16.26 -5.85
CA ALA A 76 -13.16 15.52 -4.59
C ALA A 76 -13.44 14.02 -4.76
N ILE A 77 -14.40 13.64 -5.63
CA ILE A 77 -14.68 12.23 -5.95
C ILE A 77 -13.46 11.56 -6.60
N HIS A 78 -12.85 12.20 -7.59
CA HIS A 78 -11.70 11.67 -8.32
C HIS A 78 -10.43 11.66 -7.48
N PHE A 79 -10.18 12.71 -6.71
CA PHE A 79 -9.05 12.82 -5.80
C PHE A 79 -9.10 11.72 -4.75
N ARG A 80 -10.24 11.58 -4.05
CA ARG A 80 -10.47 10.50 -3.09
C ARG A 80 -10.20 9.13 -3.71
N ALA A 81 -10.72 8.86 -4.91
CA ALA A 81 -10.56 7.56 -5.54
C ALA A 81 -9.09 7.26 -5.91
N GLY A 82 -8.35 8.24 -6.43
CA GLY A 82 -6.91 8.13 -6.69
C GLY A 82 -6.12 7.88 -5.41
N LEU A 83 -6.44 8.60 -4.34
CA LEU A 83 -5.79 8.46 -3.03
C LEU A 83 -6.07 7.08 -2.40
N MET A 84 -7.29 6.55 -2.53
CA MET A 84 -7.60 5.18 -2.08
C MET A 84 -6.76 4.13 -2.81
N ILE A 85 -6.49 4.33 -4.09
CA ILE A 85 -5.64 3.41 -4.87
C ILE A 85 -4.18 3.56 -4.43
N ALA A 86 -3.66 4.79 -4.30
CA ALA A 86 -2.32 5.04 -3.78
C ALA A 86 -2.12 4.43 -2.38
N PHE A 87 -3.13 4.56 -1.51
CA PHE A 87 -3.19 3.91 -0.20
C PHE A 87 -3.15 2.38 -0.33
N LEU A 88 -3.92 1.77 -1.22
CA LEU A 88 -3.96 0.31 -1.34
C LEU A 88 -2.69 -0.28 -1.98
N ILE A 89 -2.03 0.45 -2.86
CA ILE A 89 -0.71 0.10 -3.42
C ILE A 89 0.34 0.15 -2.32
N SER A 90 0.33 1.25 -1.54
CA SER A 90 1.28 1.47 -0.45
C SER A 90 1.05 0.56 0.75
N ARG A 91 -0.20 0.23 1.07
CA ARG A 91 -0.65 -0.52 2.25
C ARG A 91 -1.85 -1.38 1.86
N PRO A 92 -1.64 -2.62 1.37
CA PRO A 92 -2.69 -3.44 0.80
C PRO A 92 -3.58 -4.10 1.87
N VAL A 93 -4.37 -3.28 2.57
CA VAL A 93 -5.35 -3.72 3.58
C VAL A 93 -6.55 -4.42 2.94
N ARG A 94 -7.39 -5.11 3.74
CA ARG A 94 -8.56 -5.83 3.21
C ARG A 94 -9.64 -4.81 2.91
N ARG A 95 -10.55 -5.12 1.97
CA ARG A 95 -11.74 -4.27 1.70
C ARG A 95 -12.44 -3.86 2.99
N ARG A 96 -12.72 -4.84 3.87
CA ARG A 96 -13.37 -4.57 5.17
C ARG A 96 -12.54 -3.57 5.98
N THR A 97 -11.26 -3.85 6.18
CA THR A 97 -10.34 -2.98 6.93
C THR A 97 -10.29 -1.57 6.34
N LEU A 98 -10.22 -1.42 5.01
CA LEU A 98 -10.21 -0.11 4.35
C LEU A 98 -11.46 0.71 4.68
N LEU A 99 -12.62 0.07 4.66
CA LEU A 99 -13.92 0.75 4.82
C LEU A 99 -14.29 1.03 6.28
N VAL A 100 -13.64 0.39 7.26
CA VAL A 100 -13.86 0.67 8.69
C VAL A 100 -12.92 1.75 9.24
N LEU A 101 -11.93 2.20 8.46
CA LEU A 101 -11.02 3.26 8.90
C LEU A 101 -11.80 4.53 9.23
N THR A 102 -11.44 5.15 10.35
CA THR A 102 -12.01 6.41 10.81
C THR A 102 -10.91 7.43 11.10
N THR A 103 -11.26 8.72 11.02
CA THR A 103 -10.34 9.84 11.24
C THR A 103 -9.97 10.06 12.70
N ASP A 104 -10.76 9.52 13.64
CA ASP A 104 -10.63 9.71 15.09
C ASP A 104 -9.88 8.56 15.78
N GLN A 105 -10.04 7.32 15.31
CA GLN A 105 -9.49 6.13 15.96
C GLN A 105 -8.32 5.52 15.20
N HIS A 106 -8.45 5.45 13.86
CA HIS A 106 -7.55 4.66 13.04
C HIS A 106 -6.43 5.50 12.43
N LEU A 107 -6.73 6.70 11.92
CA LEU A 107 -5.75 7.57 11.31
C LEU A 107 -5.22 8.58 12.33
N ARG A 108 -3.94 8.47 12.70
CA ARG A 108 -3.28 9.38 13.65
C ARG A 108 -2.26 10.24 12.93
N LYS A 109 -2.24 11.54 13.20
CA LYS A 109 -1.22 12.47 12.70
C LYS A 109 -0.14 12.67 13.77
N ASN A 110 1.12 12.58 13.38
CA ASN A 110 2.28 12.88 14.21
C ASN A 110 3.25 13.82 13.46
N ALA A 111 4.44 14.09 14.02
CA ALA A 111 5.43 14.97 13.40
C ALA A 111 6.00 14.43 12.07
N GLU A 112 5.95 13.11 11.84
CA GLU A 112 6.51 12.46 10.65
C GLU A 112 5.48 12.22 9.53
N GLY A 113 4.19 12.39 9.83
CA GLY A 113 3.09 12.23 8.89
C GLY A 113 1.88 11.54 9.52
N PHE A 114 1.34 10.57 8.80
CA PHE A 114 0.18 9.80 9.24
C PHE A 114 0.53 8.35 9.55
N GLU A 115 -0.19 7.80 10.51
CA GLU A 115 -0.12 6.42 10.92
C GLU A 115 -1.51 5.80 10.92
N VAL A 116 -1.60 4.56 10.46
CA VAL A 116 -2.83 3.77 10.57
C VAL A 116 -2.66 2.77 11.69
N HIS A 117 -3.57 2.82 12.66
CA HIS A 117 -3.66 1.93 13.79
C HIS A 117 -4.90 1.05 13.64
N LEU A 118 -4.73 -0.26 13.71
CA LEU A 118 -5.78 -1.26 13.59
C LEU A 118 -5.85 -2.07 14.88
N SER A 119 -7.05 -2.18 15.43
CA SER A 119 -7.35 -3.06 16.56
C SER A 119 -7.52 -4.52 16.10
N PRO A 120 -7.53 -5.49 17.02
CA PRO A 120 -7.86 -6.88 16.69
C PRO A 120 -9.21 -7.02 15.96
N GLU A 121 -10.18 -6.15 16.22
CA GLU A 121 -11.51 -6.18 15.62
C GLU A 121 -11.50 -5.84 14.12
N ASP A 122 -10.51 -5.03 13.70
CA ASP A 122 -10.36 -4.53 12.32
C ASP A 122 -9.65 -5.53 11.39
N THR A 123 -9.04 -6.57 11.97
CA THR A 123 -8.21 -7.54 11.26
C THR A 123 -8.83 -8.94 11.26
N LYS A 124 -8.63 -9.66 10.15
CA LYS A 124 -9.19 -11.02 9.99
C LYS A 124 -8.58 -12.02 10.98
N ASP A 125 -7.31 -11.84 11.33
CA ASP A 125 -6.55 -12.72 12.19
C ASP A 125 -6.49 -12.24 13.65
N LYS A 126 -7.30 -11.24 14.01
CA LYS A 126 -7.43 -10.74 15.39
C LYS A 126 -6.11 -10.26 16.00
N LYS A 127 -5.26 -9.66 15.17
CA LYS A 127 -4.00 -9.06 15.59
C LYS A 127 -4.02 -7.57 15.37
N ALA A 128 -3.73 -6.81 16.42
CA ALA A 128 -3.49 -5.39 16.29
C ALA A 128 -2.31 -5.15 15.33
N ARG A 129 -2.39 -4.09 14.53
CA ARG A 129 -1.32 -3.70 13.61
C ARG A 129 -1.24 -2.19 13.53
N TRP A 130 -0.04 -1.72 13.24
CA TRP A 130 0.19 -0.34 12.93
C TRP A 130 1.16 -0.22 11.76
N PHE A 131 0.98 0.82 10.95
CA PHE A 131 1.93 1.17 9.90
C PHE A 131 1.87 2.68 9.57
N PRO A 132 3.03 3.30 9.27
CA PRO A 132 3.06 4.67 8.78
C PRO A 132 2.60 4.73 7.31
N LEU A 133 1.97 5.84 6.93
CA LEU A 133 1.83 6.19 5.52
C LEU A 133 3.19 6.64 4.97
N PRO A 134 3.50 6.32 3.71
CA PRO A 134 4.66 6.86 3.02
C PRO A 134 4.62 8.39 3.03
N LYS A 135 5.79 9.04 3.16
CA LYS A 135 5.90 10.50 3.15
C LYS A 135 5.25 11.14 1.93
N VAL A 136 5.34 10.50 0.77
CA VAL A 136 4.71 10.95 -0.49
C VAL A 136 3.17 10.99 -0.44
N LEU A 137 2.53 10.33 0.53
CA LEU A 137 1.08 10.34 0.74
C LEU A 137 0.63 11.27 1.87
N VAL A 138 1.56 11.93 2.59
CA VAL A 138 1.20 12.84 3.68
C VAL A 138 0.42 14.04 3.14
N GLN A 139 1.00 14.80 2.21
CA GLN A 139 0.34 15.96 1.60
C GLN A 139 -0.98 15.58 0.89
N PRO A 140 -1.05 14.51 0.08
CA PRO A 140 -2.32 14.05 -0.46
C PRO A 140 -3.38 13.70 0.59
N MET A 141 -2.98 13.09 1.71
CA MET A 141 -3.91 12.76 2.78
C MET A 141 -4.39 14.03 3.52
N GLU A 142 -3.53 15.02 3.74
CA GLU A 142 -3.92 16.33 4.28
C GLU A 142 -4.92 17.02 3.35
N ALA A 143 -4.61 17.14 2.05
CA ALA A 143 -5.51 17.71 1.07
C ALA A 143 -6.87 16.99 1.03
N TYR A 144 -6.86 15.66 1.16
CA TYR A 144 -8.10 14.92 1.27
C TYR A 144 -8.90 15.28 2.53
N LEU A 145 -8.26 15.28 3.70
CA LEU A 145 -8.93 15.53 4.98
C LEU A 145 -9.45 16.97 5.11
N ASP A 146 -8.69 17.94 4.61
CA ASP A 146 -8.94 19.37 4.84
C ASP A 146 -9.82 20.00 3.74
N ILE A 147 -9.78 19.47 2.51
CA ILE A 147 -10.47 20.07 1.35
C ILE A 147 -11.53 19.10 0.81
N HIS A 148 -11.10 17.95 0.29
CA HIS A 148 -11.96 17.07 -0.50
C HIS A 148 -13.01 16.32 0.33
N ARG A 149 -12.65 15.88 1.53
CA ARG A 149 -13.55 15.15 2.44
C ARG A 149 -14.69 16.05 2.97
N PRO A 150 -14.44 17.30 3.40
CA PRO A 150 -15.51 18.25 3.71
C PRO A 150 -16.47 18.49 2.53
N ILE A 151 -15.95 18.65 1.31
CA ILE A 151 -16.79 18.78 0.09
C ILE A 151 -17.70 17.55 -0.09
N LEU A 152 -17.15 16.34 0.09
CA LEU A 152 -17.92 15.10 -0.03
C LEU A 152 -18.97 14.93 1.06
N LEU A 153 -18.67 15.35 2.30
CA LEU A 153 -19.61 15.32 3.43
C LEU A 153 -20.79 16.28 3.23
N GLY A 154 -20.52 17.45 2.65
CA GLY A 154 -21.50 18.53 2.56
C GLY A 154 -22.02 18.88 3.97
N PRO A 155 -23.34 18.88 4.22
CA PRO A 155 -23.90 19.21 5.53
C PRO A 155 -23.84 18.05 6.54
N LYS A 156 -23.45 16.83 6.12
CA LYS A 156 -23.44 15.65 6.99
C LYS A 156 -22.18 15.58 7.83
N THR A 157 -22.27 14.84 8.94
CA THR A 157 -21.12 14.49 9.78
C THR A 157 -20.88 12.99 9.75
N SER A 158 -19.60 12.60 9.70
CA SER A 158 -19.17 11.21 9.81
C SER A 158 -17.72 11.18 10.26
N ASN A 159 -17.32 10.15 11.00
CA ASN A 159 -15.92 9.88 11.31
C ASN A 159 -15.27 8.90 10.32
N ALA A 160 -16.04 8.30 9.39
CA ALA A 160 -15.48 7.39 8.40
C ALA A 160 -14.42 8.11 7.55
N LEU A 161 -13.28 7.46 7.32
CA LEU A 161 -12.20 8.06 6.55
C LEU A 161 -12.65 8.31 5.12
N TRP A 162 -13.25 7.31 4.47
CA TRP A 162 -13.64 7.38 3.06
C TRP A 162 -15.13 7.68 2.90
N ILE A 163 -15.43 8.89 2.43
CA ILE A 163 -16.79 9.39 2.24
C ILE A 163 -17.22 9.27 0.77
N SER A 164 -18.46 8.86 0.53
CA SER A 164 -19.09 8.74 -0.79
C SER A 164 -19.53 10.10 -1.34
N GLN A 165 -19.99 10.15 -2.60
CA GLN A 165 -20.52 11.40 -3.18
C GLN A 165 -21.86 11.86 -2.56
N TYR A 166 -22.47 11.02 -1.72
CA TYR A 166 -23.75 11.30 -1.05
C TYR A 166 -23.57 11.76 0.41
N GLY A 167 -22.32 12.00 0.84
CA GLY A 167 -21.97 12.37 2.21
C GLY A 167 -21.97 11.23 3.22
N ASP A 168 -22.25 10.00 2.79
CA ASP A 168 -22.23 8.81 3.65
C ASP A 168 -20.93 8.01 3.48
N PRO A 169 -20.53 7.15 4.46
CA PRO A 169 -19.40 6.23 4.28
C PRO A 169 -19.52 5.39 3.00
N ILE A 170 -18.39 5.11 2.34
CA ILE A 170 -18.40 4.24 1.16
C ILE A 170 -18.86 2.82 1.54
N THR A 171 -19.87 2.32 0.84
CA THR A 171 -20.35 0.95 1.03
C THR A 171 -19.44 -0.09 0.34
N PRO A 172 -19.44 -1.35 0.80
CA PRO A 172 -18.70 -2.43 0.12
C PRO A 172 -19.03 -2.57 -1.36
N ASP A 173 -20.30 -2.39 -1.73
CA ASP A 173 -20.76 -2.49 -3.11
C ASP A 173 -20.42 -1.23 -3.92
N GLY A 174 -20.46 -0.05 -3.31
CA GLY A 174 -19.96 1.18 -3.90
C GLY A 174 -18.48 1.06 -4.27
N LEU A 175 -17.65 0.62 -3.32
CA LEU A 175 -16.22 0.41 -3.59
C LEU A 175 -16.00 -0.65 -4.66
N SER A 176 -16.73 -1.77 -4.63
CA SER A 176 -16.53 -2.88 -5.56
C SER A 176 -16.91 -2.52 -6.99
N ARG A 177 -17.82 -1.55 -7.19
CA ARG A 177 -18.19 -1.02 -8.50
C ARG A 177 -17.23 0.05 -9.00
N GLU A 178 -16.79 0.96 -8.13
CA GLU A 178 -16.03 2.15 -8.56
C GLU A 178 -14.52 1.93 -8.63
N LEU A 179 -13.94 1.17 -7.69
CA LEU A 179 -12.49 0.96 -7.63
C LEU A 179 -11.91 0.37 -8.93
N PRO A 180 -12.52 -0.66 -9.57
CA PRO A 180 -11.99 -1.21 -10.83
C PRO A 180 -12.03 -0.21 -11.98
N LYS A 181 -13.08 0.62 -12.06
CA LYS A 181 -13.24 1.63 -13.12
C LYS A 181 -12.20 2.74 -13.00
N VAL A 182 -11.93 3.19 -11.77
CA VAL A 182 -10.90 4.22 -11.53
C VAL A 182 -9.51 3.63 -11.77
N ALA A 183 -9.25 2.40 -11.30
CA ALA A 183 -8.00 1.71 -11.59
C ALA A 183 -7.78 1.51 -13.09
N GLN A 184 -8.81 1.16 -13.87
CA GLN A 184 -8.71 1.04 -15.32
C GLN A 184 -8.34 2.37 -15.98
N ARG A 185 -8.99 3.46 -15.59
CA ARG A 185 -8.71 4.81 -16.13
C ARG A 185 -7.32 5.32 -15.76
N MET A 186 -6.91 5.09 -14.51
CA MET A 186 -5.68 5.63 -13.95
C MET A 186 -4.44 4.79 -14.25
N LEU A 187 -4.59 3.45 -14.23
CA LEU A 187 -3.47 2.50 -14.31
C LEU A 187 -3.48 1.68 -15.60
N GLY A 188 -4.57 1.72 -16.38
CA GLY A 188 -4.77 0.87 -17.55
C GLY A 188 -5.18 -0.56 -17.23
N VAL A 189 -5.43 -0.87 -15.94
CA VAL A 189 -5.80 -2.22 -15.46
C VAL A 189 -6.94 -2.18 -14.46
N GLU A 190 -7.89 -3.10 -14.59
CA GLU A 190 -8.95 -3.28 -13.62
C GLU A 190 -8.42 -3.92 -12.33
N LEU A 191 -8.43 -3.15 -11.24
CA LEU A 191 -7.99 -3.64 -9.92
C LEU A 191 -9.13 -3.69 -8.93
N ARG A 192 -9.39 -4.90 -8.43
CA ARG A 192 -10.19 -5.13 -7.22
C ARG A 192 -9.27 -5.13 -5.99
N THR A 193 -9.81 -4.86 -4.80
CA THR A 193 -9.03 -4.78 -3.54
C THR A 193 -8.08 -5.96 -3.27
N HIS A 194 -8.42 -7.18 -3.68
CA HIS A 194 -7.54 -8.34 -3.50
C HIS A 194 -6.32 -8.33 -4.44
N LYS A 195 -6.40 -7.67 -5.61
CA LYS A 195 -5.31 -7.57 -6.60
C LYS A 195 -4.16 -6.68 -6.13
N PHE A 196 -4.40 -5.69 -5.27
CA PHE A 196 -3.34 -4.86 -4.69
C PHE A 196 -2.34 -5.66 -3.86
N ARG A 197 -2.81 -6.68 -3.12
CA ARG A 197 -1.91 -7.62 -2.42
C ARG A 197 -1.06 -8.43 -3.38
N HIS A 198 -1.62 -8.79 -4.54
CA HIS A 198 -0.88 -9.54 -5.56
C HIS A 198 0.19 -8.65 -6.21
N ILE A 199 -0.15 -7.41 -6.57
CA ILE A 199 0.81 -6.43 -7.09
C ILE A 199 1.96 -6.24 -6.10
N ALA A 200 1.66 -5.99 -4.81
CA ALA A 200 2.69 -5.83 -3.80
C ALA A 200 3.58 -7.08 -3.64
N ALA A 201 3.00 -8.27 -3.63
CA ALA A 201 3.76 -9.52 -3.56
C ALA A 201 4.66 -9.75 -4.79
N THR A 202 4.15 -9.50 -6.00
CA THR A 202 4.91 -9.62 -7.24
C THR A 202 6.02 -8.58 -7.32
N SER A 203 5.75 -7.33 -6.93
CA SER A 203 6.77 -6.28 -6.93
C SER A 203 7.90 -6.57 -5.97
N VAL A 204 7.62 -7.04 -4.75
CA VAL A 204 8.68 -7.51 -3.83
C VAL A 204 9.45 -8.66 -4.46
N ALA A 205 8.79 -9.60 -5.12
CA ALA A 205 9.48 -10.73 -5.76
C ALA A 205 10.36 -10.35 -6.95
N GLU A 206 10.04 -9.26 -7.65
CA GLU A 206 10.80 -8.77 -8.79
C GLU A 206 11.93 -7.81 -8.39
N THR A 207 11.69 -6.93 -7.41
CA THR A 207 12.68 -5.94 -6.96
C THR A 207 13.59 -6.45 -5.85
N ASP A 208 13.14 -7.47 -5.11
CA ASP A 208 13.88 -8.06 -3.98
C ASP A 208 13.61 -9.57 -3.84
N PRO A 209 14.15 -10.39 -4.78
CA PRO A 209 13.87 -11.83 -4.83
C PRO A 209 14.31 -12.59 -3.57
N GLU A 210 15.30 -12.08 -2.84
CA GLU A 210 15.86 -12.69 -1.63
C GLU A 210 14.86 -12.64 -0.45
N HIS A 211 13.94 -11.67 -0.44
CA HIS A 211 12.97 -11.45 0.63
C HIS A 211 11.55 -11.96 0.28
N VAL A 212 11.40 -12.76 -0.78
CA VAL A 212 10.12 -13.37 -1.22
C VAL A 212 9.44 -14.19 -0.12
N ASN A 213 10.21 -14.82 0.77
CA ASN A 213 9.66 -15.71 1.81
C ASN A 213 9.01 -14.95 2.98
N ILE A 214 9.29 -13.66 3.14
CA ILE A 214 8.70 -12.78 4.15
C ILE A 214 7.58 -11.90 3.60
N ILE A 215 7.16 -12.09 2.34
CA ILE A 215 6.04 -11.36 1.70
C ILE A 215 4.80 -11.28 2.59
N ARG A 216 4.47 -12.33 3.37
CA ARG A 216 3.30 -12.29 4.27
C ARG A 216 3.45 -11.31 5.44
N ASP A 217 4.67 -11.14 5.95
CA ASP A 217 4.99 -10.26 7.08
C ASP A 217 5.35 -8.84 6.59
N ILE A 218 6.01 -8.73 5.42
CA ILE A 218 6.23 -7.52 4.63
C ILE A 218 4.90 -6.87 4.23
N LEU A 219 3.92 -7.62 3.69
CA LEU A 219 2.57 -7.07 3.42
C LEU A 219 1.85 -6.55 4.70
N GLY A 220 2.35 -6.88 5.90
CA GLY A 220 1.91 -6.35 7.18
C GLY A 220 2.65 -5.10 7.68
N HIS A 221 3.91 -4.89 7.27
CA HIS A 221 4.78 -3.81 7.79
C HIS A 221 5.56 -3.02 6.72
N ALA A 222 5.92 -3.62 5.61
CA ALA A 222 6.76 -3.05 4.58
C ALA A 222 6.09 -3.18 3.21
N THR A 223 5.54 -2.10 2.67
CA THR A 223 5.31 -2.08 1.22
C THR A 223 6.02 -0.93 0.54
N LEU A 224 6.54 0.06 1.28
CA LEU A 224 7.26 1.19 0.68
C LEU A 224 8.53 1.64 1.40
N ASP A 225 8.85 1.14 2.61
CA ASP A 225 10.18 1.38 3.19
C ASP A 225 11.29 0.78 2.32
N MET A 226 10.98 -0.31 1.59
CA MET A 226 11.90 -0.98 0.68
C MET A 226 11.98 -0.32 -0.71
N SER A 227 10.94 0.40 -1.16
CA SER A 227 10.96 1.12 -2.44
C SER A 227 11.56 2.52 -2.35
N GLN A 228 11.72 3.08 -1.15
CA GLN A 228 12.39 4.38 -0.96
C GLN A 228 13.83 4.36 -1.52
N LYS A 229 14.52 3.20 -1.48
CA LYS A 229 15.82 2.99 -2.14
C LYS A 229 15.77 3.12 -3.67
N HIS A 230 14.63 2.81 -4.30
CA HIS A 230 14.46 2.93 -5.75
C HIS A 230 13.92 4.30 -6.17
N TYR A 231 13.10 4.96 -5.35
CA TYR A 231 12.71 6.36 -5.57
C TYR A 231 13.94 7.27 -5.62
N ASN A 232 14.87 7.12 -4.66
CA ASN A 232 16.12 7.88 -4.65
C ASN A 232 17.06 7.54 -5.83
N ARG A 233 16.90 6.37 -6.48
CA ARG A 233 17.65 6.01 -7.70
C ARG A 233 17.01 6.57 -8.98
N ALA A 234 15.70 6.83 -8.99
CA ALA A 234 15.02 7.45 -10.13
C ALA A 234 15.14 8.98 -10.14
N THR A 235 15.32 9.62 -8.97
CA THR A 235 15.57 11.08 -8.86
C THR A 235 17.06 11.44 -8.93
N GLY A 236 17.96 10.45 -9.00
CA GLY A 236 19.42 10.63 -9.03
C GLY A 236 20.02 10.91 -10.43
N THR A 237 19.25 11.42 -11.38
CA THR A 237 19.73 11.67 -12.76
C THR A 237 19.47 13.09 -13.28
N PHE A 238 19.33 14.06 -12.38
CA PHE A 238 19.58 15.46 -12.73
C PHE A 238 20.49 16.09 -11.68
N SER A 239 21.79 16.04 -11.96
CA SER A 239 22.79 16.92 -11.39
C SER A 239 23.67 17.38 -12.56
N LEU A 240 23.75 18.71 -12.69
CA LEU A 240 24.31 19.54 -13.76
C LEU A 240 23.37 19.80 -14.95
#